data_AF-A0A7H8PHN6-F1
#
_entry.id   AF-A0A7H8PHN6-F1
#
_cell.length_a   1.000
_cell.length_b   1.000
_cell.length_c   1.000
_cell.angle_alpha   90.00
_cell.angle_beta   90.00
_cell.angle_gamma   90.00
#
_symmetry.space_group_name_H-M   'P 1'
#
loop_
_entity.id
_entity.type
_entity.pdbx_description
1 polymer ?
#
loop_
_entity_poly.entity_id
_entity_poly.type
_entity_poly.pdbx_seq_one_letter_code
_entity_poly.pdbx_strand_id
1 'polypeptide(L)'
;MKNQTQITETKKILIAILMVIGAVIIFTAPLLHIVFPKKPEYQVNFEDKINKFNKIKDAELCDLKEKQLKGIITPLEYIEQAESFQVDRETQTALLNYQLKNLINDNRIFGFKNMRIFLIGFGIRLPYIFFSTIILFFFLYSRDKLKSNIYLYHSVRILYTISFLISFYMTIWFLLPRDLPVTLYHLLIGTLSVLSTISSILIIKYYYNKKSNFIILAHKVKELIHFITKSRRTTLDIAITASHANPKLKNDISSKLVEYDKELNETMKRIIDEVKEVKN
;
A
#
# COMPACT_ATOMS: atom_id res chain seq x y z
N MET A 1 16.96 -36.75 -10.57
CA MET A 1 17.03 -35.43 -9.92
C MET A 1 15.65 -34.76 -9.94
N LYS A 2 14.84 -34.99 -8.90
CA LYS A 2 13.56 -34.29 -8.67
C LYS A 2 13.82 -33.29 -7.55
N ASN A 3 14.10 -32.05 -7.90
CA ASN A 3 14.06 -30.95 -6.94
C ASN A 3 13.84 -29.67 -7.72
N GLN A 4 12.58 -29.36 -8.02
CA GLN A 4 12.16 -27.99 -8.28
C GLN A 4 10.66 -27.80 -8.02
N THR A 5 10.42 -27.03 -6.96
CA THR A 5 9.29 -26.11 -6.74
C THR A 5 7.91 -26.70 -6.49
N GLN A 6 7.79 -27.59 -5.50
CA GLN A 6 6.68 -27.46 -4.55
C GLN A 6 7.01 -26.26 -3.65
N ILE A 7 6.34 -25.13 -3.86
CA ILE A 7 6.11 -24.23 -2.73
C ILE A 7 5.32 -25.11 -1.76
N THR A 8 5.97 -25.56 -0.69
CA THR A 8 5.37 -26.46 0.30
C THR A 8 4.05 -25.87 0.75
N GLU A 9 2.99 -26.68 0.87
CA GLU A 9 1.65 -26.24 1.28
C GLU A 9 1.71 -25.36 2.55
N THR A 10 2.66 -25.64 3.44
CA THR A 10 3.02 -24.81 4.61
C THR A 10 3.35 -23.35 4.29
N LYS A 11 4.09 -23.06 3.21
CA LYS A 11 4.38 -21.68 2.79
C LYS A 11 3.14 -20.95 2.28
N LYS A 12 2.24 -21.63 1.57
CA LYS A 12 0.97 -21.04 1.11
C LYS A 12 0.07 -20.70 2.29
N ILE A 13 -0.05 -21.63 3.24
CA ILE A 13 -0.81 -21.45 4.48
C ILE A 13 -0.23 -20.28 5.30
N LEU A 14 1.09 -20.21 5.45
CA LEU A 14 1.76 -19.10 6.16
C LEU A 14 1.46 -17.74 5.51
N ILE A 15 1.55 -17.64 4.18
CA ILE A 15 1.25 -16.40 3.44
C ILE A 15 -0.23 -16.02 3.61
N ALA A 16 -1.15 -16.98 3.56
CA ALA A 16 -2.57 -16.74 3.79
C ALA A 16 -2.84 -16.23 5.21
N ILE A 17 -2.23 -16.84 6.23
CA ILE A 17 -2.32 -16.38 7.63
C ILE A 17 -1.78 -14.95 7.76
N LEU A 18 -0.62 -14.64 7.18
CA LEU A 18 -0.05 -13.29 7.20
C LEU A 18 -0.96 -12.27 6.50
N MET A 19 -1.60 -12.63 5.39
CA MET A 19 -2.58 -11.74 4.73
C MET A 19 -3.82 -11.50 5.59
N VAL A 20 -4.32 -12.53 6.27
CA VAL A 20 -5.48 -12.39 7.17
C VAL A 20 -5.11 -11.54 8.39
N ILE A 21 -3.97 -11.78 9.03
CA ILE A 21 -3.49 -10.97 10.15
C ILE A 21 -3.28 -9.51 9.69
N GLY A 22 -2.64 -9.30 8.54
CA GLY A 22 -2.43 -7.98 7.96
C GLY A 22 -3.76 -7.26 7.69
N ALA A 23 -4.75 -7.96 7.14
CA ALA A 23 -6.10 -7.43 6.95
C ALA A 23 -6.72 -7.03 8.29
N VAL A 24 -6.69 -7.90 9.29
CA VAL A 24 -7.24 -7.62 10.63
C VAL A 24 -6.57 -6.38 11.23
N ILE A 25 -5.25 -6.24 11.13
CA ILE A 25 -4.52 -5.05 11.62
C ILE A 25 -4.96 -3.80 10.85
N ILE A 26 -5.09 -3.87 9.52
CA ILE A 26 -5.53 -2.74 8.69
C ILE A 26 -6.96 -2.31 9.03
N PHE A 27 -7.87 -3.26 9.26
CA PHE A 27 -9.27 -2.98 9.61
C PHE A 27 -9.46 -2.54 11.06
N THR A 28 -8.56 -2.95 11.97
CA THR A 28 -8.57 -2.51 13.38
C THR A 28 -7.80 -1.20 13.59
N ALA A 29 -6.92 -0.80 12.66
CA ALA A 29 -6.19 0.47 12.71
C ALA A 29 -7.09 1.69 12.95
N PRO A 30 -8.24 1.87 12.27
CA PRO A 30 -9.15 2.97 12.59
C PRO A 30 -9.78 2.88 13.98
N LEU A 31 -9.71 1.77 14.72
CA LEU A 31 -10.17 1.65 16.11
C LEU A 31 -9.07 1.96 17.13
N LEU A 32 -7.79 1.81 16.76
CA LEU A 32 -6.65 2.10 17.64
C LEU A 32 -6.65 3.54 18.17
N HIS A 33 -7.25 4.47 17.42
CA HIS A 33 -7.37 5.87 17.85
C HIS A 33 -8.12 6.05 19.19
N ILE A 34 -8.94 5.07 19.60
CA ILE A 34 -9.74 5.15 20.84
C ILE A 34 -8.81 5.17 22.07
N VAL A 35 -7.67 4.50 22.00
CA VAL A 35 -6.67 4.44 23.08
C VAL A 35 -5.98 5.80 23.26
N PHE A 36 -5.97 6.65 22.23
CA PHE A 36 -5.32 7.94 22.28
C PHE A 36 -6.27 9.03 22.78
N PRO A 37 -5.81 9.91 23.70
CA PRO A 37 -6.64 10.96 24.25
C PRO A 37 -7.01 11.98 23.16
N LYS A 38 -8.17 12.65 23.32
CA LYS A 38 -8.62 13.69 22.38
C LYS A 38 -7.68 14.89 22.37
N LYS A 39 -7.14 15.24 23.54
CA LYS A 39 -6.12 16.26 23.75
C LYS A 39 -4.92 15.61 24.44
N PRO A 40 -3.70 15.80 23.95
CA PRO A 40 -2.51 15.32 24.62
C PRO A 40 -2.28 16.07 25.94
N GLU A 41 -1.58 15.42 26.87
CA GLU A 41 -1.37 15.93 28.23
C GLU A 41 -0.75 17.33 28.26
N TYR A 42 0.24 17.60 27.42
CA TYR A 42 0.86 18.92 27.32
C TYR A 42 -0.13 20.02 26.93
N GLN A 43 -1.12 19.70 26.09
CA GLN A 43 -2.14 20.67 25.66
C GLN A 43 -3.10 20.94 26.82
N VAL A 44 -3.51 19.91 27.55
CA VAL A 44 -4.37 20.05 28.73
C VAL A 44 -3.69 20.91 29.80
N ASN A 45 -2.44 20.59 30.13
CA ASN A 45 -1.68 21.34 31.13
C ASN A 45 -1.51 22.83 30.76
N PHE A 46 -1.33 23.13 29.47
CA PHE A 46 -1.20 24.51 29.01
C PHE A 46 -2.55 25.25 28.98
N GLU A 47 -3.63 24.59 28.54
CA GLU A 47 -5.00 25.15 28.64
C GLU A 47 -5.37 25.45 30.09
N ASP A 48 -4.98 24.59 31.04
CA ASP A 48 -5.19 24.82 32.48
C ASP A 48 -4.42 26.04 32.99
N LYS A 49 -3.20 26.29 32.48
CA LYS A 49 -2.46 27.52 32.77
C LYS A 49 -3.21 28.77 32.30
N ILE A 50 -3.80 28.73 31.09
CA ILE A 50 -4.62 29.83 30.55
C ILE A 50 -5.88 30.03 31.41
N ASN A 51 -6.55 28.95 31.78
CA ASN A 51 -7.75 29.00 32.63
C ASN A 51 -7.43 29.58 34.02
N LYS A 52 -6.30 29.20 34.61
CA LYS A 52 -5.84 29.74 35.90
C LYS A 52 -5.55 31.24 35.79
N PHE A 53 -4.88 31.66 34.71
CA PHE A 53 -4.64 33.08 34.43
C PHE A 53 -5.95 33.86 34.35
N ASN A 54 -6.92 33.38 33.57
CA ASN A 54 -8.23 34.03 33.43
C ASN A 54 -8.97 34.14 34.76
N LYS A 55 -8.97 33.08 35.58
CA LYS A 55 -9.59 33.10 36.91
C LYS A 55 -8.98 34.14 37.84
N ILE A 56 -7.65 34.27 37.84
CA ILE A 56 -6.95 35.27 38.65
C ILE A 56 -7.34 36.67 38.16
N LYS A 57 -7.37 36.88 36.84
CA LYS A 57 -7.75 38.18 36.27
C LYS A 57 -9.22 38.54 36.53
N ASP A 58 -10.13 37.57 36.47
CA ASP A 58 -11.53 37.81 36.82
C ASP A 58 -11.68 38.19 38.31
N ALA A 59 -10.90 37.57 39.21
CA ALA A 59 -10.87 37.95 40.62
C ALA A 59 -10.32 39.37 40.83
N GLU A 60 -9.23 39.75 40.17
CA GLU A 60 -8.67 41.12 40.22
C GLU A 60 -9.70 42.18 39.76
N LEU A 61 -10.50 41.87 38.75
CA LEU A 61 -11.58 42.75 38.28
C LEU A 61 -12.74 42.84 39.30
N CYS A 62 -13.09 41.74 39.96
CA CYS A 62 -14.07 41.74 41.04
C CYS A 62 -13.61 42.60 42.22
N ASP A 63 -12.33 42.51 42.61
CA ASP A 63 -11.74 43.32 43.68
C ASP A 63 -11.77 44.81 43.33
N LEU A 64 -11.47 45.17 42.08
CA LEU A 64 -11.59 46.55 41.59
C LEU A 64 -13.02 47.09 41.72
N LYS A 65 -14.01 46.28 41.33
CA LYS A 65 -15.42 46.64 41.48
C LYS A 65 -15.83 46.79 42.94
N GLU A 66 -15.33 45.93 43.83
CA GLU A 66 -15.61 46.03 45.26
C GLU A 66 -15.00 47.31 45.87
N LYS A 67 -13.78 47.68 45.46
CA LYS A 67 -13.14 48.96 45.88
C LYS A 67 -13.97 50.17 45.47
N GLN A 68 -14.55 50.16 44.27
CA GLN A 68 -15.45 51.20 43.80
C GLN A 68 -16.72 51.27 44.69
N LEU A 69 -17.35 50.12 44.97
CA LEU A 69 -18.56 50.05 45.80
C LEU A 69 -18.33 50.53 47.24
N LYS A 70 -17.12 50.32 47.77
CA LYS A 70 -16.70 50.83 49.09
C LYS A 70 -16.29 52.30 49.10
N GLY A 71 -16.30 52.97 47.93
CA GLY A 71 -15.88 54.37 47.79
C GLY A 71 -14.36 54.58 47.98
N ILE A 72 -13.56 53.52 47.87
CA ILE A 72 -12.09 53.61 47.96
C ILE A 72 -11.52 54.26 46.70
N ILE A 73 -12.15 54.00 45.56
CA ILE A 73 -11.82 54.61 44.26
C ILE A 73 -13.06 55.27 43.67
N THR A 74 -12.84 56.33 42.89
CA THR A 74 -13.91 57.04 42.18
C THR A 74 -14.42 56.22 40.98
N PRO A 75 -15.64 56.50 40.48
CA PRO A 75 -16.13 55.87 39.26
C PRO A 75 -15.23 56.11 38.03
N LEU A 76 -14.59 57.28 37.92
CA LEU A 76 -13.69 57.59 36.82
C LEU A 76 -12.41 56.75 36.89
N GLU A 77 -11.78 56.67 38.07
CA GLU A 77 -10.60 55.82 38.31
C GLU A 77 -10.91 54.34 38.06
N TYR A 78 -12.11 53.87 38.44
CA TYR A 78 -12.55 52.51 38.13
C TYR A 78 -12.62 52.27 36.62
N ILE A 79 -13.18 53.20 35.84
CA ILE A 79 -13.27 53.05 34.37
C ILE A 79 -11.87 52.97 33.76
N GLU A 80 -10.96 53.90 34.10
CA GLU A 80 -9.59 53.91 33.57
C GLU A 80 -8.81 52.63 33.93
N GLN A 81 -8.93 52.16 35.18
CA GLN A 81 -8.29 50.92 35.63
C GLN A 81 -8.91 49.67 34.97
N ALA A 82 -10.23 49.64 34.80
CA ALA A 82 -10.90 48.52 34.14
C ALA A 82 -10.56 48.44 32.65
N GLU A 83 -10.49 49.58 31.95
CA GLU A 83 -10.11 49.63 30.53
C GLU A 83 -8.67 49.18 30.31
N SER A 84 -7.71 49.74 31.07
CA SER A 84 -6.30 49.33 30.99
C SER A 84 -6.13 47.84 31.32
N PHE A 85 -6.83 47.36 32.34
CA PHE A 85 -6.86 45.95 32.70
C PHE A 85 -7.38 45.05 31.58
N GLN A 86 -8.45 45.47 30.91
CA GLN A 86 -9.04 44.70 29.83
C GLN A 86 -8.08 44.59 28.64
N VAL A 87 -7.42 45.69 28.26
CA VAL A 87 -6.40 45.70 27.19
C VAL A 87 -5.23 44.79 27.52
N ASP A 88 -4.72 44.85 28.75
CA ASP A 88 -3.61 43.99 29.20
C ASP A 88 -4.00 42.51 29.22
N ARG A 89 -5.20 42.20 29.71
CA ARG A 89 -5.76 40.85 29.72
C ARG A 89 -5.89 40.30 28.31
N GLU A 90 -6.45 41.06 27.39
CA GLU A 90 -6.62 40.65 25.98
C GLU A 90 -5.26 40.38 25.33
N THR A 91 -4.29 41.27 25.55
CA THR A 91 -2.93 41.13 25.02
C THR A 91 -2.22 39.87 25.55
N GLN A 92 -2.28 39.64 26.86
CA GLN A 92 -1.67 38.44 27.46
C GLN A 92 -2.40 37.15 27.06
N THR A 93 -3.72 37.18 26.94
CA THR A 93 -4.52 36.05 26.48
C THR A 93 -4.17 35.71 25.02
N ALA A 94 -4.00 36.71 24.17
CA ALA A 94 -3.56 36.53 22.78
C ALA A 94 -2.15 35.91 22.71
N LEU A 95 -1.22 36.37 23.55
CA LEU A 95 0.13 35.81 23.64
C LEU A 95 0.10 34.34 24.08
N LEU A 96 -0.67 34.00 25.12
CA LEU A 96 -0.79 32.63 25.60
C LEU A 96 -1.44 31.71 24.56
N ASN A 97 -2.47 32.17 23.86
CA ASN A 97 -3.10 31.44 22.76
C ASN A 97 -2.12 31.22 21.60
N TYR A 98 -1.29 32.21 21.28
CA TYR A 98 -0.22 32.08 20.29
C TYR A 98 0.82 31.03 20.71
N GLN A 99 1.26 31.06 21.97
CA GLN A 99 2.17 30.05 22.53
C GLN A 99 1.57 28.64 22.49
N LEU A 100 0.30 28.48 22.86
CA LEU A 100 -0.41 27.21 22.77
C LEU A 100 -0.46 26.70 21.33
N LYS A 101 -0.73 27.59 20.36
CA LYS A 101 -0.75 27.24 18.94
C LYS A 101 0.62 26.75 18.46
N ASN A 102 1.70 27.41 18.88
CA ASN A 102 3.06 27.00 18.56
C ASN A 102 3.42 25.67 19.21
N LEU A 103 3.09 25.49 20.49
CA LEU A 103 3.28 24.21 21.20
C LEU A 103 2.58 23.05 20.49
N ILE A 104 1.35 23.26 20.00
CA ILE A 104 0.62 22.25 19.21
C ILE A 104 1.33 22.00 17.87
N ASN A 105 1.88 23.03 17.23
CA ASN A 105 2.60 22.91 15.96
C ASN A 105 3.93 22.15 16.11
N ASP A 106 4.67 22.42 17.17
CA ASP A 106 5.96 21.79 17.45
C ASP A 106 5.82 20.30 17.78
N ASN A 107 4.66 19.91 18.33
CA ASN A 107 4.35 18.52 18.68
C ASN A 107 3.47 17.82 17.63
N ARG A 108 3.45 18.30 16.38
CA ARG A 108 2.69 17.64 15.30
C ARG A 108 3.29 16.28 14.95
N ILE A 109 2.41 15.32 14.70
CA ILE A 109 2.77 13.98 14.22
C ILE A 109 2.40 13.87 12.75
N PHE A 110 3.38 13.75 11.87
CA PHE A 110 3.19 13.71 10.41
C PHE A 110 2.29 14.85 9.88
N GLY A 111 2.45 16.05 10.44
CA GLY A 111 1.64 17.23 10.08
C GLY A 111 0.29 17.36 10.80
N PHE A 112 -0.14 16.34 11.55
CA PHE A 112 -1.39 16.32 12.32
C PHE A 112 -1.19 16.84 13.74
N LYS A 113 -2.22 17.48 14.30
CA LYS A 113 -2.19 18.08 15.64
C LYS A 113 -1.93 17.07 16.76
N ASN A 114 -2.35 15.82 16.60
CA ASN A 114 -2.13 14.76 17.57
C ASN A 114 -2.22 13.37 16.91
N MET A 115 -1.75 12.35 17.65
CA MET A 115 -1.72 10.96 17.17
C MET A 115 -3.12 10.41 16.87
N ARG A 116 -4.13 10.81 17.66
CA ARG A 116 -5.50 10.37 17.47
C ARG A 116 -6.05 10.79 16.11
N ILE A 117 -5.88 12.07 15.74
CA ILE A 117 -6.35 12.60 14.44
C ILE A 117 -5.61 11.92 13.30
N PHE A 118 -4.30 11.71 13.45
CA PHE A 118 -3.51 10.95 12.47
C PHE A 118 -4.07 9.54 12.27
N LEU A 119 -4.31 8.79 13.35
CA LEU A 119 -4.82 7.41 13.28
C LEU A 119 -6.24 7.32 12.73
N ILE A 120 -7.14 8.24 13.10
CA ILE A 120 -8.49 8.31 12.50
C ILE A 120 -8.37 8.53 11.00
N GLY A 121 -7.57 9.52 10.60
CA GLY A 121 -7.43 9.88 9.20
C GLY A 121 -6.78 8.76 8.39
N PHE A 122 -5.63 8.28 8.82
CA PHE A 122 -4.90 7.24 8.13
C PHE A 122 -5.64 5.90 8.15
N GLY A 123 -6.17 5.51 9.32
CA GLY A 123 -6.83 4.23 9.55
C GLY A 123 -8.09 4.03 8.71
N ILE A 124 -8.90 5.08 8.48
CA ILE A 124 -10.11 4.97 7.64
C ILE A 124 -9.74 4.74 6.16
N ARG A 125 -8.56 5.20 5.72
CA ARG A 125 -8.17 5.22 4.30
C ARG A 125 -7.43 3.97 3.86
N LEU A 126 -6.65 3.38 4.76
CA LEU A 126 -5.89 2.15 4.55
C LEU A 126 -6.71 0.98 3.98
N PRO A 127 -7.93 0.70 4.47
CA PRO A 127 -8.81 -0.32 3.91
C PRO A 127 -9.10 -0.16 2.42
N TYR A 128 -9.22 1.07 1.90
CA TYR A 128 -9.47 1.30 0.48
C TYR A 128 -8.29 0.86 -0.39
N ILE A 129 -7.05 1.10 0.05
CA ILE A 129 -5.84 0.66 -0.67
C ILE A 129 -5.80 -0.87 -0.69
N PHE A 130 -6.08 -1.48 0.47
CA PHE A 130 -6.07 -2.92 0.63
C PHE A 130 -7.12 -3.61 -0.25
N PHE A 131 -8.37 -3.12 -0.24
CA PHE A 131 -9.43 -3.64 -1.11
C PHE A 131 -9.10 -3.46 -2.60
N SER A 132 -8.58 -2.30 -3.00
CA SER A 132 -8.17 -2.06 -4.39
C SER A 132 -7.13 -3.08 -4.86
N THR A 133 -6.19 -3.41 -3.98
CA THR A 133 -5.15 -4.42 -4.23
C THR A 133 -5.73 -5.83 -4.32
N ILE A 134 -6.67 -6.19 -3.43
CA ILE A 134 -7.37 -7.48 -3.48
C ILE A 134 -8.13 -7.65 -4.80
N ILE A 135 -8.89 -6.63 -5.24
CA ILE A 135 -9.68 -6.71 -6.47
C ILE A 135 -8.75 -6.87 -7.69
N LEU A 136 -7.63 -6.13 -7.73
CA LEU A 136 -6.64 -6.29 -8.79
C LEU A 136 -5.99 -7.69 -8.76
N PHE A 137 -5.67 -8.23 -7.58
CA PHE A 137 -5.14 -9.57 -7.46
C PHE A 137 -6.14 -10.63 -7.95
N PHE A 138 -7.41 -10.49 -7.57
CA PHE A 138 -8.51 -11.33 -8.07
C PHE A 138 -8.63 -11.27 -9.59
N PHE A 139 -8.55 -10.08 -10.18
CA PHE A 139 -8.55 -9.89 -11.64
C PHE A 139 -7.40 -10.63 -12.32
N LEU A 140 -6.19 -10.55 -11.75
CA LEU A 140 -5.00 -11.21 -12.31
C LEU A 140 -5.07 -12.73 -12.18
N TYR A 141 -5.55 -13.24 -11.05
CA TYR A 141 -5.70 -14.67 -10.79
C TYR A 141 -6.79 -15.31 -11.65
N SER A 142 -7.93 -14.64 -11.79
CA SER A 142 -9.09 -15.14 -12.54
C SER A 142 -9.11 -14.71 -14.00
N ARG A 143 -7.99 -14.19 -14.54
CA ARG A 143 -7.94 -13.53 -15.86
C ARG A 143 -8.51 -14.41 -16.99
N ASP A 144 -8.12 -15.68 -17.05
CA ASP A 144 -8.55 -16.57 -18.13
C ASP A 144 -10.02 -16.99 -17.99
N LYS A 145 -10.51 -17.16 -16.75
CA LYS A 145 -11.94 -17.36 -16.48
C LYS A 145 -12.75 -16.12 -16.83
N LEU A 146 -12.24 -14.93 -16.52
CA LEU A 146 -12.87 -13.65 -16.82
C LEU A 146 -12.97 -13.38 -18.33
N LYS A 147 -11.94 -13.76 -19.11
CA LYS A 147 -11.97 -13.62 -20.58
C LYS A 147 -13.10 -14.38 -21.26
N SER A 148 -13.66 -15.41 -20.62
CA SER A 148 -14.81 -16.14 -21.16
C SER A 148 -16.06 -15.26 -21.28
N ASN A 149 -16.18 -14.22 -20.44
CA ASN A 149 -17.26 -13.25 -20.48
C ASN A 149 -16.69 -11.83 -20.59
N ILE A 150 -16.79 -11.24 -21.79
CA ILE A 150 -16.23 -9.94 -22.12
C ILE A 150 -16.74 -8.82 -21.20
N TYR A 151 -18.03 -8.86 -20.82
CA TYR A 151 -18.64 -7.87 -19.92
C TYR A 151 -18.05 -7.97 -18.53
N LEU A 152 -17.95 -9.18 -17.97
CA LEU A 152 -17.38 -9.41 -16.65
C LEU A 152 -15.91 -8.97 -16.60
N TYR A 153 -15.14 -9.28 -17.65
CA TYR A 153 -13.75 -8.83 -17.78
C TYR A 153 -13.63 -7.30 -17.73
N HIS A 154 -14.46 -6.58 -18.50
CA HIS A 154 -14.43 -5.12 -18.52
C HIS A 154 -14.93 -4.52 -17.20
N SER A 155 -15.98 -5.07 -16.59
CA SER A 155 -16.52 -4.57 -15.32
C SER A 155 -15.50 -4.70 -14.19
N VAL A 156 -14.84 -5.85 -14.04
CA VAL A 156 -13.80 -6.03 -13.00
C VAL A 156 -12.60 -5.11 -13.29
N ARG A 157 -12.26 -4.89 -14.57
CA ARG A 157 -11.20 -3.96 -14.97
C ARG A 157 -11.49 -2.52 -14.56
N ILE A 158 -12.70 -2.06 -14.82
CA ILE A 158 -13.17 -0.73 -14.43
C ILE A 158 -13.21 -0.63 -12.91
N LEU A 159 -13.74 -1.65 -12.23
CA LEU A 159 -13.87 -1.69 -10.78
C LEU A 159 -12.53 -1.47 -10.08
N TYR A 160 -11.50 -2.29 -10.36
CA TYR A 160 -10.22 -2.11 -9.68
C TYR A 160 -9.58 -0.75 -10.00
N THR A 161 -9.80 -0.21 -11.20
CA THR A 161 -9.25 1.09 -11.62
C THR A 161 -9.90 2.22 -10.82
N ILE A 162 -11.23 2.20 -10.71
CA ILE A 162 -11.97 3.18 -9.90
C ILE A 162 -11.63 3.04 -8.42
N SER A 163 -11.51 1.82 -7.89
CA SER A 163 -11.13 1.58 -6.49
C SER A 163 -9.76 2.20 -6.18
N PHE A 164 -8.74 1.97 -7.03
CA PHE A 164 -7.43 2.60 -6.87
C PHE A 164 -7.50 4.12 -6.95
N LEU A 165 -8.27 4.66 -7.91
CA LEU A 165 -8.43 6.10 -8.06
C LEU A 165 -9.01 6.74 -6.79
N ILE A 166 -10.12 6.20 -6.27
CA ILE A 166 -10.75 6.66 -5.02
C ILE A 166 -9.77 6.53 -3.86
N SER A 167 -9.08 5.39 -3.77
CA SER A 167 -8.15 5.11 -2.69
C SER A 167 -6.98 6.11 -2.67
N PHE A 168 -6.37 6.36 -3.82
CA PHE A 168 -5.27 7.33 -3.92
C PHE A 168 -5.77 8.75 -3.75
N TYR A 169 -6.93 9.10 -4.29
CA TYR A 169 -7.56 10.40 -4.05
C TYR A 169 -7.70 10.67 -2.56
N MET A 170 -8.29 9.74 -1.80
CA MET A 170 -8.49 9.88 -0.36
C MET A 170 -7.17 9.95 0.43
N THR A 171 -6.15 9.21 -0.02
CA THR A 171 -4.82 9.16 0.62
C THR A 171 -4.02 10.43 0.35
N ILE A 172 -3.99 10.91 -0.90
CA ILE A 172 -3.27 12.12 -1.28
C ILE A 172 -3.96 13.34 -0.67
N TRP A 173 -5.29 13.40 -0.70
CA TRP A 173 -6.06 14.45 0.00
C TRP A 173 -5.74 14.51 1.50
N PHE A 174 -5.42 13.38 2.10
CA PHE A 174 -5.04 13.31 3.51
C PHE A 174 -3.60 13.76 3.78
N LEU A 175 -2.67 13.42 2.89
CA LEU A 175 -1.24 13.70 3.06
C LEU A 175 -0.85 15.10 2.63
N LEU A 176 -1.59 15.72 1.70
CA LEU A 176 -1.16 16.97 1.10
C LEU A 176 -1.48 18.18 2.01
N PRO A 177 -0.47 18.97 2.42
CA PRO A 177 -0.68 20.16 3.24
C PRO A 177 -1.58 21.18 2.53
N ARG A 178 -2.44 21.86 3.31
CA ARG A 178 -3.44 22.82 2.80
C ARG A 178 -2.87 24.22 2.62
N ASP A 179 -1.66 24.32 2.11
CA ASP A 179 -0.95 25.59 1.98
C ASP A 179 -1.10 26.21 0.57
N LEU A 180 -1.84 25.53 -0.32
CA LEU A 180 -2.09 25.95 -1.70
C LEU A 180 -3.52 26.47 -1.91
N PRO A 181 -3.76 27.33 -2.92
CA PRO A 181 -5.11 27.72 -3.34
C PRO A 181 -5.99 26.50 -3.64
N VAL A 182 -7.27 26.58 -3.27
CA VAL A 182 -8.21 25.45 -3.32
C VAL A 182 -8.27 24.79 -4.69
N THR A 183 -8.27 25.57 -5.77
CA THR A 183 -8.31 25.08 -7.16
C THR A 183 -7.06 24.28 -7.53
N LEU A 184 -5.87 24.81 -7.25
CA LEU A 184 -4.60 24.14 -7.52
C LEU A 184 -4.45 22.86 -6.71
N TYR A 185 -4.96 22.86 -5.47
CA TYR A 185 -4.99 21.69 -4.60
C TYR A 185 -5.82 20.54 -5.20
N HIS A 186 -7.02 20.83 -5.72
CA HIS A 186 -7.88 19.82 -6.33
C HIS A 186 -7.27 19.26 -7.62
N LEU A 187 -6.67 20.12 -8.44
CA LEU A 187 -5.98 19.71 -9.66
C LEU A 187 -4.80 18.77 -9.34
N LEU A 188 -3.98 19.13 -8.35
CA LEU A 188 -2.80 18.35 -7.96
C LEU A 188 -3.17 16.99 -7.36
N ILE A 189 -4.22 16.92 -6.55
CA ILE A 189 -4.74 15.64 -6.05
C ILE A 189 -5.26 14.79 -7.21
N GLY A 190 -6.00 15.39 -8.13
CA GLY A 190 -6.50 14.71 -9.33
C GLY A 190 -5.36 14.08 -10.14
N THR A 191 -4.35 14.87 -10.50
CA THR A 191 -3.22 14.38 -11.31
C THR A 191 -2.40 13.31 -10.58
N LEU A 192 -2.06 13.52 -9.31
CA LEU A 192 -1.31 12.54 -8.52
C LEU A 192 -2.09 11.24 -8.32
N SER A 193 -3.42 11.29 -8.14
CA SER A 193 -4.25 10.09 -7.97
C SER A 193 -4.30 9.25 -9.24
N VAL A 194 -4.41 9.90 -10.41
CA VAL A 194 -4.37 9.23 -11.72
C VAL A 194 -2.99 8.61 -11.96
N LEU A 195 -1.90 9.35 -11.74
CA LEU A 195 -0.54 8.85 -11.90
C LEU A 195 -0.25 7.66 -10.98
N SER A 196 -0.65 7.74 -9.71
CA SER A 196 -0.47 6.67 -8.72
C SER A 196 -1.26 5.42 -9.09
N THR A 197 -2.48 5.60 -9.61
CA THR A 197 -3.33 4.50 -10.11
C THR A 197 -2.68 3.78 -11.28
N ILE A 198 -2.25 4.53 -12.30
CA ILE A 198 -1.60 3.98 -13.50
C ILE A 198 -0.32 3.24 -13.10
N SER A 199 0.55 3.89 -12.32
CA SER A 199 1.82 3.31 -11.87
C SER A 199 1.61 2.00 -11.10
N SER A 200 0.69 1.99 -10.14
CA SER A 200 0.42 0.80 -9.31
C SER A 200 -0.10 -0.38 -10.15
N ILE A 201 -1.03 -0.13 -11.06
CA ILE A 201 -1.56 -1.16 -11.97
C ILE A 201 -0.44 -1.72 -12.87
N LEU A 202 0.42 -0.86 -13.41
CA LEU A 202 1.52 -1.26 -14.28
C LEU A 202 2.55 -2.12 -13.53
N ILE A 203 2.98 -1.68 -12.34
CA ILE A 203 3.94 -2.40 -11.50
C ILE A 203 3.41 -3.80 -11.15
N ILE A 204 2.17 -3.89 -10.66
CA ILE A 204 1.59 -5.17 -10.23
C ILE A 204 1.42 -6.11 -11.43
N LYS A 205 0.97 -5.60 -12.59
CA LYS A 205 0.89 -6.39 -13.84
C LYS A 205 2.25 -6.88 -14.31
N TYR A 206 3.28 -6.03 -14.25
CA TYR A 206 4.64 -6.39 -14.64
C TYR A 206 5.15 -7.57 -13.80
N TYR A 207 5.06 -7.47 -12.46
CA TYR A 207 5.51 -8.54 -11.56
C TYR A 207 4.73 -9.84 -11.75
N TYR A 208 3.42 -9.77 -11.96
CA TYR A 208 2.59 -10.96 -12.19
C TYR A 208 2.89 -11.63 -13.53
N ASN A 209 2.98 -10.86 -14.61
CA ASN A 209 3.25 -11.39 -15.95
C ASN A 209 4.66 -11.98 -16.06
N LYS A 210 5.66 -11.41 -15.38
CA LYS A 210 7.02 -11.98 -15.33
C LYS A 210 6.99 -13.43 -14.82
N LYS A 211 6.31 -13.69 -13.69
CA LYS A 211 6.19 -15.04 -13.12
C LYS A 211 5.38 -16.01 -14.02
N SER A 212 4.32 -15.51 -14.65
CA SER A 212 3.50 -16.28 -15.60
C SER A 212 4.29 -16.71 -16.83
N ASN A 213 5.05 -15.80 -17.45
CA ASN A 213 5.82 -16.08 -18.66
C ASN A 213 6.89 -17.15 -18.43
N PHE A 214 7.52 -17.16 -17.25
CA PHE A 214 8.47 -18.21 -16.86
C PHE A 214 7.82 -19.59 -16.73
N ILE A 215 6.63 -19.67 -16.14
CA ILE A 215 5.90 -20.95 -15.99
C ILE A 215 5.48 -21.48 -17.36
N ILE A 216 4.99 -20.60 -18.25
CA ILE A 216 4.59 -20.95 -19.61
C ILE A 216 5.80 -21.44 -20.42
N LEU A 217 6.94 -20.76 -20.32
CA LEU A 217 8.18 -21.17 -20.98
C LEU A 217 8.63 -22.56 -20.52
N ALA A 218 8.64 -22.80 -19.21
CA ALA A 218 8.99 -24.10 -18.65
C ALA A 218 8.04 -25.23 -19.11
N HIS A 219 6.74 -24.93 -19.28
CA HIS A 219 5.76 -25.89 -19.79
C HIS A 219 6.00 -26.22 -21.27
N LYS A 220 6.24 -25.21 -22.12
CA LYS A 220 6.54 -25.41 -23.55
C LYS A 220 7.83 -26.22 -23.78
N VAL A 221 8.86 -25.98 -22.98
CA VAL A 221 10.10 -26.78 -23.01
C VAL A 221 9.81 -28.24 -22.64
N LYS A 222 8.94 -28.49 -21.65
CA LYS A 222 8.55 -29.84 -21.25
C LYS A 222 7.73 -30.56 -22.34
N GLU A 223 6.81 -29.87 -23.01
CA GLU A 223 6.06 -30.41 -24.14
C GLU A 223 6.98 -30.74 -25.33
N LEU A 224 7.94 -29.86 -25.63
CA LEU A 224 8.93 -30.11 -26.68
C LEU A 224 9.78 -31.35 -26.38
N ILE A 225 10.27 -31.49 -25.15
CA ILE A 225 11.01 -32.70 -24.70
C ILE A 225 10.14 -33.95 -24.84
N HIS A 226 8.86 -33.87 -24.45
CA HIS A 226 7.92 -34.99 -24.58
C HIS A 226 7.68 -35.36 -26.05
N PHE A 227 7.49 -34.36 -26.92
CA PHE A 227 7.32 -34.55 -28.35
C PHE A 227 8.54 -35.21 -28.99
N ILE A 228 9.76 -34.74 -28.68
CA ILE A 228 11.00 -35.34 -29.17
C ILE A 228 11.13 -36.78 -28.70
N THR A 229 10.85 -37.05 -27.42
CA THR A 229 10.92 -38.42 -26.85
C THR A 229 9.91 -39.36 -27.50
N LYS A 230 8.69 -38.87 -27.77
CA LYS A 230 7.63 -39.63 -28.44
C LYS A 230 7.98 -39.88 -29.91
N SER A 231 8.47 -38.86 -30.62
CA SER A 231 8.93 -38.97 -32.01
C SER A 231 10.06 -39.99 -32.13
N ARG A 232 11.05 -39.94 -31.21
CA ARG A 232 12.14 -40.91 -31.10
C ARG A 232 11.62 -42.33 -30.97
N ARG A 233 10.65 -42.60 -30.10
CA ARG A 233 10.11 -43.96 -29.95
C ARG A 233 9.56 -44.48 -31.28
N THR A 234 8.77 -43.67 -31.97
CA THR A 234 8.17 -44.06 -33.26
C THR A 234 9.21 -44.25 -34.36
N THR A 235 10.19 -43.35 -34.49
CA THR A 235 11.23 -43.45 -35.54
C THR A 235 12.25 -44.53 -35.23
N LEU A 236 12.59 -44.74 -33.95
CA LEU A 236 13.47 -45.81 -33.50
C LEU A 236 12.83 -47.18 -33.75
N ASP A 237 11.52 -47.34 -33.47
CA ASP A 237 10.80 -48.59 -33.75
C ASP A 237 10.82 -48.93 -35.26
N ILE A 238 10.68 -47.91 -36.12
CA ILE A 238 10.78 -48.08 -37.59
C ILE A 238 12.22 -48.44 -38.00
N ALA A 239 13.23 -47.74 -37.47
CA ALA A 239 14.63 -47.98 -37.79
C ALA A 239 15.11 -49.36 -37.32
N ILE A 240 14.71 -49.79 -36.13
CA ILE A 240 14.98 -51.12 -35.57
C ILE A 240 14.32 -52.17 -36.45
N THR A 241 13.05 -51.99 -36.81
CA THR A 241 12.33 -52.92 -37.71
C THR A 241 13.01 -53.03 -39.08
N ALA A 242 13.45 -51.91 -39.66
CA ALA A 242 14.19 -51.89 -40.92
C ALA A 242 15.56 -52.58 -40.81
N SER A 243 16.25 -52.43 -39.67
CA SER A 243 17.55 -53.08 -39.41
C SER A 243 17.42 -54.60 -39.28
N HIS A 244 16.29 -55.11 -38.79
CA HIS A 244 15.99 -56.53 -38.75
C HIS A 244 15.65 -57.11 -40.13
N ALA A 245 15.06 -56.29 -41.02
CA ALA A 245 14.72 -56.70 -42.38
C ALA A 245 15.93 -56.77 -43.34
N ASN A 246 17.02 -56.04 -43.07
CA ASN A 246 18.22 -56.05 -43.91
C ASN A 246 19.53 -56.09 -43.06
N PRO A 247 20.19 -57.27 -42.95
CA PRO A 247 21.38 -57.45 -42.12
C PRO A 247 22.56 -56.55 -42.51
N LYS A 248 22.65 -56.13 -43.77
CA LYS A 248 23.74 -55.27 -44.27
C LYS A 248 23.65 -53.83 -43.76
N LEU A 249 22.45 -53.37 -43.40
CA LEU A 249 22.20 -52.00 -42.92
C LEU A 249 22.26 -51.89 -41.38
N LYS A 250 22.32 -53.02 -40.67
CA LYS A 250 22.24 -53.07 -39.20
C LYS A 250 23.32 -52.21 -38.52
N ASN A 251 24.56 -52.29 -38.99
CA ASN A 251 25.68 -51.58 -38.36
C ASN A 251 25.63 -50.06 -38.65
N ASP A 252 25.23 -49.66 -39.86
CA ASP A 252 25.11 -48.24 -40.26
C ASP A 252 23.94 -47.55 -39.55
N ILE A 253 22.81 -48.24 -39.38
CA ILE A 253 21.67 -47.71 -38.62
C ILE A 253 22.02 -47.60 -37.14
N SER A 254 22.74 -48.58 -36.58
CA SER A 254 23.14 -48.55 -35.17
C SER A 254 24.12 -47.43 -34.85
N SER A 255 25.08 -47.11 -35.73
CA SER A 255 26.04 -46.03 -35.49
C SER A 255 25.36 -44.65 -35.56
N LYS A 256 24.51 -44.43 -36.56
CA LYS A 256 23.75 -43.17 -36.72
C LYS A 256 22.79 -42.90 -35.57
N LEU A 257 22.19 -43.94 -35.00
CA LEU A 257 21.35 -43.82 -33.80
C LEU A 257 22.14 -43.35 -32.58
N VAL A 258 23.36 -43.85 -32.39
CA VAL A 258 24.24 -43.43 -31.29
C VAL A 258 24.69 -41.98 -31.45
N GLU A 259 25.06 -41.58 -32.68
CA GLU A 259 25.45 -40.20 -32.99
C GLU A 259 24.30 -39.21 -32.75
N TYR A 260 23.11 -39.54 -33.24
CA TYR A 260 21.90 -38.75 -33.01
C TYR A 260 21.55 -38.63 -31.51
N ASP A 261 21.65 -39.73 -30.74
CA ASP A 261 21.40 -39.71 -29.29
C ASP A 261 22.40 -38.81 -28.56
N LYS A 262 23.64 -38.73 -29.04
CA LYS A 262 24.66 -37.83 -28.49
C LYS A 262 24.31 -36.35 -28.76
N GLU A 263 24.01 -36.00 -30.01
CA GLU A 263 23.64 -34.62 -30.38
C GLU A 263 22.36 -34.14 -29.66
N LEU A 264 21.40 -35.04 -29.49
CA LEU A 264 20.17 -34.75 -28.79
C LEU A 264 20.42 -34.46 -27.31
N ASN A 265 21.24 -35.29 -26.66
CA ASN A 265 21.60 -35.08 -25.25
C ASN A 265 22.37 -33.78 -25.04
N GLU A 266 23.29 -33.44 -25.94
CA GLU A 266 24.02 -32.17 -25.92
C GLU A 266 23.07 -30.97 -26.09
N THR A 267 22.12 -31.06 -27.02
CA THR A 267 21.11 -30.01 -27.24
C THR A 267 20.17 -29.87 -26.06
N MET A 268 19.71 -30.98 -25.47
CA MET A 268 18.88 -30.96 -24.25
C MET A 268 19.63 -30.33 -23.07
N LYS A 269 20.91 -30.64 -22.90
CA LYS A 269 21.74 -30.08 -21.83
C LYS A 269 21.89 -28.57 -21.99
N ARG A 270 22.19 -28.09 -23.21
CA ARG A 270 22.27 -26.65 -23.54
C ARG A 270 20.98 -25.91 -23.23
N ILE A 271 19.82 -26.44 -23.64
CA ILE A 271 18.51 -25.82 -23.35
C ILE A 271 18.24 -25.79 -21.85
N ILE A 272 18.57 -26.86 -21.12
CA ILE A 272 18.39 -26.91 -19.67
C ILE A 272 19.28 -25.87 -18.97
N ASP A 273 20.49 -25.66 -19.44
CA ASP A 273 21.43 -24.70 -18.85
C ASP A 273 21.06 -23.26 -19.18
N GLU A 274 20.62 -22.95 -20.40
CA GLU A 274 20.03 -21.63 -20.76
C GLU A 274 18.80 -21.31 -19.88
N VAL A 275 17.93 -22.29 -19.63
CA VAL A 275 16.76 -22.12 -18.75
C VAL A 275 17.16 -21.90 -17.28
N LYS A 276 18.31 -22.42 -16.84
CA LYS A 276 18.84 -22.18 -15.48
C LYS A 276 19.48 -20.80 -15.35
N GLU A 277 20.21 -20.33 -16.35
CA GLU A 277 20.81 -19.00 -16.34
C GLU A 277 19.75 -17.90 -16.27
N VAL A 278 18.64 -18.07 -16.99
CA VAL A 278 17.51 -17.13 -16.96
C VAL A 278 16.77 -17.15 -15.59
N LYS A 279 17.03 -18.15 -14.74
CA LYS A 279 16.40 -18.32 -13.41
C LYS A 279 17.16 -17.65 -12.26
N ASN A 280 18.43 -17.30 -12.47
CA ASN A 280 19.27 -16.53 -11.54
C ASN A 280 19.20 -15.03 -11.86
#